data_AF-A0A5J4VLR1-F1
#
_entry.id   AF-A0A5J4VLR1-F1
#
_cell.length_a   1.000
_cell.length_b   1.000
_cell.length_c   1.000
_cell.angle_alpha   90.00
_cell.angle_beta   90.00
_cell.angle_gamma   90.00
#
_symmetry.space_group_name_H-M   'P 1'
#
loop_
_entity.id
_entity.type
_entity.pdbx_description
1 polymer ?
#
loop_
_entity_poly.entity_id
_entity_poly.type
_entity_poly.pdbx_seq_one_letter_code
_entity_poly.pdbx_strand_id
1 'polypeptide(L)'
;CNVIGDNSKGGGLYLVVNTNTSLLISGMSLFNNCSSDFIGGGCYMLCTGIGSQIQITGQLEFENCSSKSGGGMRININNYATVVINQISFKDCFASVGGGGCYINCLETGGIFSITGELQFENCNSDLGGGMLIYIQSSTTLDINKISFQYCQSNQSGGGIMADIQIGGKLSISGISSFLNCVSQNGGGIYSNINDGTLNIEDTTFDRCTCSQPGNGGGIALYQGSSSIISITNSSFIDCKTISNSSDQRYGWGGGIFIQTSVTAENLNESNFIIRDLIITRCSAVNSIGNNLHIQSIDTYTTGEAIKNGNLLTVINQSNPPNIISDLYTSLSYAYDYMGINESLDTSNPGTVNLDLHDSLFEQLFLSKIPNPIYIDSIIGKDIKYCGGLQTMCKTMQYSINRNSIPLTGTPPSDTNYSIKLTSNTEIEINIQITSTTLQCG
;
A
#
# COMPACT_ATOMS: atom_id res chain seq x y z
N CYS A 1 -17.40 -2.13 31.89
CA CYS A 1 -17.96 -3.39 31.34
C CYS A 1 -16.80 -4.37 31.29
N ASN A 2 -16.76 -5.47 32.03
CA ASN A 2 -15.58 -6.36 32.01
C ASN A 2 -16.00 -7.83 32.12
N VAL A 3 -15.47 -8.66 31.22
CA VAL A 3 -15.68 -10.11 31.22
C VAL A 3 -14.31 -10.81 31.17
N ILE A 4 -14.04 -11.63 32.19
CA ILE A 4 -12.74 -12.28 32.41
C ILE A 4 -12.83 -13.76 31.99
N GLY A 5 -11.73 -14.31 31.47
CA GLY A 5 -11.55 -15.72 31.15
C GLY A 5 -11.27 -15.99 29.67
N ASP A 6 -10.65 -17.13 29.40
CA ASP A 6 -10.12 -17.52 28.08
C ASP A 6 -11.17 -17.62 26.95
N ASN A 7 -12.45 -17.65 27.31
CA ASN A 7 -13.59 -17.69 26.39
C ASN A 7 -14.51 -16.48 26.51
N SER A 8 -14.07 -15.41 27.18
CA SER A 8 -14.85 -14.18 27.36
C SER A 8 -15.17 -13.51 26.02
N LYS A 9 -16.36 -12.92 25.91
CA LYS A 9 -16.82 -12.27 24.68
C LYS A 9 -17.68 -11.07 25.03
N GLY A 10 -17.47 -9.93 24.37
CA GLY A 10 -18.42 -8.82 24.41
C GLY A 10 -18.54 -8.19 25.80
N GLY A 11 -17.54 -7.42 26.24
CA GLY A 11 -17.51 -6.88 27.61
C GLY A 11 -18.71 -6.02 27.98
N GLY A 12 -19.31 -5.33 27.00
CA GLY A 12 -20.55 -4.58 27.13
C GLY A 12 -21.75 -5.24 26.46
N LEU A 13 -21.58 -5.82 25.27
CA LEU A 13 -22.65 -6.51 24.54
C LEU A 13 -22.16 -7.81 23.92
N TYR A 14 -22.91 -8.88 24.21
CA TYR A 14 -22.79 -10.17 23.53
C TYR A 14 -24.06 -10.43 22.71
N LEU A 15 -23.92 -10.53 21.40
CA LEU A 15 -25.04 -10.70 20.48
C LEU A 15 -24.84 -11.89 19.54
N VAL A 16 -25.89 -12.71 19.41
CA VAL A 16 -25.98 -13.80 18.44
C VAL A 16 -27.33 -13.74 17.75
N VAL A 17 -27.32 -13.62 16.42
CA VAL A 17 -28.50 -13.68 15.55
C VAL A 17 -28.36 -14.90 14.65
N ASN A 18 -29.37 -15.76 14.68
CA ASN A 18 -29.42 -17.02 13.93
C ASN A 18 -30.47 -16.95 12.81
N THR A 19 -30.50 -18.00 11.99
CA THR A 19 -31.32 -18.15 10.77
C THR A 19 -32.69 -17.48 10.83
N ASN A 20 -33.03 -16.72 9.79
CA ASN A 20 -34.30 -16.01 9.62
C ASN A 20 -34.69 -15.06 10.77
N THR A 21 -33.70 -14.50 11.49
CA THR A 21 -33.93 -13.53 12.56
C THR A 21 -33.41 -12.16 12.16
N SER A 22 -34.15 -11.10 12.49
CA SER A 22 -33.72 -9.71 12.30
C SER A 22 -33.59 -8.99 13.64
N LEU A 23 -32.50 -8.26 13.84
CA LEU A 23 -32.29 -7.37 14.96
C LEU A 23 -32.08 -5.94 14.46
N LEU A 24 -32.78 -4.98 15.08
CA LEU A 24 -32.59 -3.55 14.88
C LEU A 24 -32.03 -2.90 16.15
N ILE A 25 -30.93 -2.17 16.02
CA ILE A 25 -30.41 -1.25 17.03
C ILE A 25 -30.51 0.17 16.47
N SER A 26 -31.42 0.98 17.03
CA SER A 26 -31.75 2.30 16.48
C SER A 26 -31.21 3.49 17.28
N GLY A 27 -30.86 3.28 18.54
CA GLY A 27 -30.30 4.32 19.41
C GLY A 27 -28.78 4.42 19.32
N MET A 28 -28.25 5.57 19.75
CA MET A 28 -26.83 5.73 20.02
C MET A 28 -26.41 4.82 21.17
N SER A 29 -25.30 4.11 21.03
CA SER A 29 -24.74 3.24 22.06
C SER A 29 -23.27 3.54 22.29
N LEU A 30 -22.92 3.91 23.52
CA LEU A 30 -21.55 4.15 23.95
C LEU A 30 -21.04 2.97 24.79
N PHE A 31 -19.93 2.37 24.34
CA PHE A 31 -19.16 1.36 25.05
C PHE A 31 -17.88 2.02 25.55
N ASN A 32 -17.86 2.42 26.83
CA ASN A 32 -16.74 3.11 27.44
C ASN A 32 -16.08 2.24 28.52
N ASN A 33 -14.76 2.07 28.44
CA ASN A 33 -13.98 1.23 29.35
C ASN A 33 -14.55 -0.21 29.41
N CYS A 34 -14.80 -0.78 28.23
CA CYS A 34 -15.23 -2.17 28.11
C CYS A 34 -14.07 -3.10 27.79
N SER A 35 -14.01 -4.26 28.46
CA SER A 35 -12.96 -5.25 28.20
C SER A 35 -13.48 -6.68 28.19
N SER A 36 -12.81 -7.51 27.38
CA SER A 36 -12.93 -8.96 27.38
C SER A 36 -11.54 -9.57 27.20
N ASP A 37 -11.17 -10.56 27.99
CA ASP A 37 -9.86 -11.22 27.87
C ASP A 37 -9.64 -11.91 26.51
N PHE A 38 -10.70 -12.24 25.77
CA PHE A 38 -10.62 -12.95 24.50
C PHE A 38 -11.09 -12.13 23.30
N ILE A 39 -12.39 -11.89 23.08
CA ILE A 39 -12.84 -11.23 21.84
C ILE A 39 -13.93 -10.18 22.04
N GLY A 40 -13.83 -9.08 21.28
CA GLY A 40 -14.83 -8.02 21.28
C GLY A 40 -14.91 -7.32 22.63
N GLY A 41 -13.93 -6.47 22.95
CA GLY A 41 -13.81 -5.87 24.27
C GLY A 41 -15.05 -5.07 24.68
N GLY A 42 -15.59 -4.26 23.76
CA GLY A 42 -16.91 -3.65 23.90
C GLY A 42 -18.04 -4.57 23.45
N CYS A 43 -17.95 -5.08 22.22
CA CYS A 43 -19.05 -5.80 21.59
C CYS A 43 -18.56 -7.04 20.85
N TYR A 44 -19.27 -8.16 21.04
CA TYR A 44 -19.16 -9.35 20.20
C TYR A 44 -20.48 -9.56 19.46
N MET A 45 -20.41 -9.68 18.13
CA MET A 45 -21.56 -9.99 17.28
C MET A 45 -21.30 -11.23 16.42
N LEU A 46 -22.27 -12.13 16.41
CA LEU A 46 -22.36 -13.24 15.47
C LEU A 46 -23.70 -13.15 14.73
N CYS A 47 -23.66 -13.06 13.41
CA CYS A 47 -24.83 -13.17 12.54
C CYS A 47 -24.64 -14.36 11.61
N THR A 48 -25.53 -15.36 11.67
CA THR A 48 -25.39 -16.58 10.86
C THR A 48 -26.73 -17.09 10.35
N GLY A 49 -26.72 -17.56 9.11
CA GLY A 49 -27.85 -18.25 8.49
C GLY A 49 -28.62 -17.36 7.52
N ILE A 50 -29.18 -18.00 6.49
CA ILE A 50 -29.93 -17.34 5.42
C ILE A 50 -31.07 -16.50 6.03
N GLY A 51 -31.24 -15.28 5.51
CA GLY A 51 -32.28 -14.34 5.94
C GLY A 51 -32.01 -13.68 7.29
N SER A 52 -30.87 -13.94 7.94
CA SER A 52 -30.51 -13.30 9.20
C SER A 52 -29.93 -11.93 8.98
N GLN A 53 -30.36 -10.96 9.80
CA GLN A 53 -29.96 -9.57 9.64
C GLN A 53 -29.67 -8.91 10.99
N ILE A 54 -28.56 -8.18 11.06
CA ILE A 54 -28.36 -7.14 12.08
C ILE A 54 -28.35 -5.79 11.35
N GLN A 55 -29.24 -4.89 11.76
CA GLN A 55 -29.27 -3.53 11.28
C GLN A 55 -29.03 -2.57 12.44
N ILE A 56 -27.99 -1.76 12.34
CA ILE A 56 -27.66 -0.75 13.34
C ILE A 56 -27.84 0.60 12.66
N THR A 57 -29.00 1.23 12.87
CA THR A 57 -29.30 2.55 12.30
C THR A 57 -28.81 3.69 13.18
N GLY A 58 -28.62 3.42 14.47
CA GLY A 58 -27.98 4.33 15.41
C GLY A 58 -26.45 4.38 15.24
N GLN A 59 -25.81 5.22 16.03
CA GLN A 59 -24.35 5.33 16.09
C GLN A 59 -23.79 4.42 17.19
N LEU A 60 -22.73 3.68 16.89
CA LEU A 60 -21.95 2.95 17.91
C LEU A 60 -20.66 3.69 18.20
N GLU A 61 -20.34 3.89 19.47
CA GLU A 61 -19.10 4.53 19.90
C GLU A 61 -18.37 3.59 20.86
N PHE A 62 -17.10 3.31 20.57
CA PHE A 62 -16.24 2.48 21.41
C PHE A 62 -15.07 3.33 21.89
N GLU A 63 -14.98 3.53 23.20
CA GLU A 63 -13.93 4.33 23.84
C GLU A 63 -13.17 3.50 24.86
N ASN A 64 -11.84 3.49 24.74
CA ASN A 64 -10.94 2.80 25.66
C ASN A 64 -11.35 1.33 25.90
N CYS A 65 -11.66 0.62 24.81
CA CYS A 65 -12.07 -0.77 24.86
C CYS A 65 -10.90 -1.71 24.53
N SER A 66 -10.83 -2.86 25.20
CA SER A 66 -9.70 -3.77 25.02
C SER A 66 -10.08 -5.25 24.96
N SER A 67 -9.41 -6.01 24.09
CA SER A 67 -9.46 -7.48 24.13
C SER A 67 -8.21 -8.13 23.53
N LYS A 68 -8.18 -9.46 23.38
CA LYS A 68 -7.16 -10.10 22.56
C LYS A 68 -7.41 -9.87 21.06
N SER A 69 -8.66 -9.75 20.63
CA SER A 69 -9.03 -9.66 19.21
C SER A 69 -10.35 -8.91 19.01
N GLY A 70 -10.29 -7.75 18.33
CA GLY A 70 -11.39 -6.80 18.26
C GLY A 70 -11.51 -6.01 19.56
N GLY A 71 -10.62 -5.04 19.79
CA GLY A 71 -10.56 -4.32 21.07
C GLY A 71 -11.86 -3.60 21.40
N GLY A 72 -12.41 -2.85 20.45
CA GLY A 72 -13.79 -2.36 20.52
C GLY A 72 -14.81 -3.43 20.15
N MET A 73 -14.68 -4.02 18.96
CA MET A 73 -15.71 -4.90 18.41
C MET A 73 -15.15 -6.11 17.66
N ARG A 74 -15.79 -7.26 17.85
CA ARG A 74 -15.61 -8.48 17.04
C ARG A 74 -16.91 -8.80 16.31
N ILE A 75 -16.85 -8.96 14.99
CA ILE A 75 -18.02 -9.37 14.17
C ILE A 75 -17.69 -10.64 13.39
N ASN A 76 -18.57 -11.64 13.49
CA ASN A 76 -18.58 -12.84 12.66
C ASN A 76 -19.85 -12.87 11.80
N ILE A 77 -19.72 -13.04 10.49
CA ILE A 77 -20.85 -13.06 9.54
C ILE A 77 -20.73 -14.27 8.63
N ASN A 78 -21.67 -15.19 8.75
CA ASN A 78 -21.60 -16.50 8.10
C ASN A 78 -22.93 -16.87 7.41
N ASN A 79 -22.88 -17.79 6.45
CA ASN A 79 -24.04 -18.42 5.81
C ASN A 79 -25.10 -17.43 5.30
N TYR A 80 -24.72 -16.54 4.38
CA TYR A 80 -25.65 -15.58 3.75
C TYR A 80 -26.33 -14.60 4.72
N ALA A 81 -25.75 -14.40 5.90
CA ALA A 81 -26.20 -13.40 6.85
C ALA A 81 -25.76 -12.00 6.44
N THR A 82 -26.54 -11.00 6.85
CA THR A 82 -26.30 -9.59 6.52
C THR A 82 -26.12 -8.76 7.79
N VAL A 83 -25.08 -7.94 7.82
CA VAL A 83 -24.88 -6.94 8.87
C VAL A 83 -24.68 -5.57 8.21
N VAL A 84 -25.55 -4.62 8.55
CA VAL A 84 -25.49 -3.25 8.05
C VAL A 84 -25.38 -2.31 9.24
N ILE A 85 -24.33 -1.49 9.26
CA ILE A 85 -24.09 -0.50 10.31
C ILE A 85 -24.07 0.89 9.68
N ASN A 86 -24.81 1.82 10.29
CA ASN A 86 -24.85 3.19 9.81
C ASN A 86 -23.56 3.94 10.16
N GLN A 87 -23.30 4.20 11.44
CA GLN A 87 -22.14 4.97 11.87
C GLN A 87 -21.47 4.30 13.05
N ILE A 88 -20.14 4.30 13.04
CA ILE A 88 -19.36 3.68 14.11
C ILE A 88 -17.99 4.34 14.30
N SER A 89 -17.62 4.58 15.55
CA SER A 89 -16.31 5.12 15.92
C SER A 89 -15.61 4.25 16.95
N PHE A 90 -14.28 4.17 16.81
CA PHE A 90 -13.38 3.50 17.73
C PHE A 90 -12.29 4.48 18.15
N LYS A 91 -12.18 4.72 19.44
CA LYS A 91 -11.19 5.63 20.00
C LYS A 91 -10.44 4.94 21.13
N ASP A 92 -9.11 5.05 21.10
CA ASP A 92 -8.22 4.52 22.13
C ASP A 92 -8.44 3.02 22.39
N CYS A 93 -8.84 2.26 21.35
CA CYS A 93 -9.12 0.84 21.49
C CYS A 93 -7.87 -0.02 21.23
N PHE A 94 -7.73 -1.10 21.99
CA PHE A 94 -6.54 -1.95 21.96
C PHE A 94 -6.88 -3.43 21.79
N ALA A 95 -6.14 -4.11 20.91
CA ALA A 95 -6.18 -5.56 20.82
C ALA A 95 -4.77 -6.15 20.88
N SER A 96 -4.52 -7.14 21.75
CA SER A 96 -3.17 -7.71 21.86
C SER A 96 -2.76 -8.59 20.68
N VAL A 97 -3.69 -8.99 19.79
CA VAL A 97 -3.40 -9.78 18.58
C VAL A 97 -3.85 -9.05 17.33
N GLY A 98 -5.10 -8.60 17.25
CA GLY A 98 -5.53 -7.95 16.01
C GLY A 98 -6.86 -7.23 16.07
N GLY A 99 -6.97 -6.21 15.22
CA GLY A 99 -8.12 -5.32 15.13
C GLY A 99 -8.28 -4.50 16.41
N GLY A 100 -7.41 -3.50 16.60
CA GLY A 100 -7.41 -2.68 17.82
C GLY A 100 -8.78 -2.06 18.09
N GLY A 101 -9.41 -1.50 17.06
CA GLY A 101 -10.82 -1.12 17.11
C GLY A 101 -11.74 -2.29 16.75
N CYS A 102 -11.58 -2.85 15.55
CA CYS A 102 -12.54 -3.80 14.98
C CYS A 102 -11.88 -5.03 14.37
N TYR A 103 -12.46 -6.21 14.59
CA TYR A 103 -12.07 -7.42 13.86
C TYR A 103 -13.31 -8.08 13.22
N ILE A 104 -13.37 -8.02 11.89
CA ILE A 104 -14.39 -8.64 11.04
C ILE A 104 -13.90 -9.98 10.49
N ASN A 105 -14.75 -11.00 10.57
CA ASN A 105 -14.47 -12.33 10.06
C ASN A 105 -15.68 -12.89 9.31
N CYS A 106 -15.51 -13.07 8.01
CA CYS A 106 -16.54 -13.58 7.10
C CYS A 106 -15.95 -14.73 6.28
N LEU A 107 -15.97 -15.95 6.84
CA LEU A 107 -15.28 -17.11 6.24
C LEU A 107 -16.21 -18.02 5.45
N GLU A 108 -17.50 -17.97 5.76
CA GLU A 108 -18.52 -18.83 5.15
C GLU A 108 -19.27 -18.08 4.04
N THR A 109 -19.83 -18.84 3.10
CA THR A 109 -20.34 -18.30 1.84
C THR A 109 -21.43 -17.25 2.01
N GLY A 110 -21.31 -16.18 1.21
CA GLY A 110 -22.39 -15.22 0.93
C GLY A 110 -22.69 -14.22 2.04
N GLY A 111 -21.86 -14.12 3.08
CA GLY A 111 -22.00 -13.07 4.09
C GLY A 111 -21.91 -11.68 3.47
N ILE A 112 -22.70 -10.73 3.99
CA ILE A 112 -22.65 -9.33 3.57
C ILE A 112 -22.39 -8.47 4.80
N PHE A 113 -21.29 -7.71 4.77
CA PHE A 113 -21.04 -6.64 5.73
C PHE A 113 -20.98 -5.32 4.99
N SER A 114 -21.76 -4.35 5.43
CA SER A 114 -21.77 -3.01 4.84
C SER A 114 -21.81 -1.95 5.92
N ILE A 115 -21.03 -0.91 5.72
CA ILE A 115 -21.12 0.32 6.50
C ILE A 115 -21.67 1.41 5.58
N THR A 116 -22.83 1.96 5.93
CA THR A 116 -23.56 2.90 5.07
C THR A 116 -23.26 4.36 5.36
N GLY A 117 -22.67 4.66 6.52
CA GLY A 117 -22.24 5.98 6.96
C GLY A 117 -20.75 5.98 7.28
N GLU A 118 -20.34 6.80 8.25
CA GLU A 118 -18.92 7.00 8.59
C GLU A 118 -18.39 5.91 9.52
N LEU A 119 -17.19 5.43 9.21
CA LEU A 119 -16.41 4.53 10.06
C LEU A 119 -15.10 5.21 10.44
N GLN A 120 -14.88 5.41 11.74
CA GLN A 120 -13.74 6.18 12.25
C GLN A 120 -12.92 5.37 13.25
N PHE A 121 -11.60 5.44 13.12
CA PHE A 121 -10.63 4.90 14.08
C PHE A 121 -9.63 5.98 14.47
N GLU A 122 -9.50 6.22 15.77
CA GLU A 122 -8.54 7.16 16.35
C GLU A 122 -7.72 6.43 17.42
N ASN A 123 -6.39 6.46 17.27
CA ASN A 123 -5.45 5.90 18.24
C ASN A 123 -5.74 4.43 18.61
N CYS A 124 -6.11 3.62 17.62
CA CYS A 124 -6.33 2.20 17.79
C CYS A 124 -5.02 1.41 17.58
N ASN A 125 -4.79 0.39 18.40
CA ASN A 125 -3.51 -0.31 18.45
C ASN A 125 -3.68 -1.83 18.49
N SER A 126 -2.89 -2.57 17.69
CA SER A 126 -2.80 -4.03 17.80
C SER A 126 -1.51 -4.62 17.18
N ASP A 127 -1.36 -5.95 17.16
CA ASP A 127 -0.27 -6.59 16.42
C ASP A 127 -0.58 -6.74 14.92
N LEU A 128 -1.86 -6.87 14.55
CA LEU A 128 -2.34 -7.07 13.18
C LEU A 128 -3.58 -6.19 12.93
N GLY A 129 -3.44 -5.18 12.08
CA GLY A 129 -4.53 -4.23 11.82
C GLY A 129 -4.75 -3.31 13.01
N GLY A 130 -3.93 -2.27 13.14
CA GLY A 130 -3.94 -1.36 14.30
C GLY A 130 -5.34 -0.83 14.58
N GLY A 131 -6.03 -0.36 13.54
CA GLY A 131 -7.46 -0.07 13.61
C GLY A 131 -8.34 -1.30 13.37
N MET A 132 -8.13 -1.98 12.23
CA MET A 132 -9.03 -3.03 11.76
C MET A 132 -8.29 -4.27 11.24
N LEU A 133 -8.79 -5.44 11.64
CA LEU A 133 -8.42 -6.73 11.07
C LEU A 133 -9.59 -7.30 10.27
N ILE A 134 -9.33 -7.78 9.05
CA ILE A 134 -10.35 -8.31 8.14
C ILE A 134 -9.91 -9.68 7.63
N TYR A 135 -10.78 -10.68 7.79
CA TYR A 135 -10.67 -11.94 7.07
C TYR A 135 -11.95 -12.16 6.26
N ILE A 136 -11.80 -12.29 4.95
CA ILE A 136 -12.92 -12.54 4.02
C ILE A 136 -12.61 -13.70 3.09
N GLN A 137 -13.56 -14.62 2.97
CA GLN A 137 -13.44 -15.80 2.11
C GLN A 137 -14.76 -16.13 1.40
N SER A 138 -14.71 -17.10 0.48
CA SER A 138 -15.89 -17.79 -0.06
C SER A 138 -16.88 -16.86 -0.76
N SER A 139 -16.38 -15.98 -1.64
CA SER A 139 -17.18 -15.00 -2.39
C SER A 139 -17.95 -13.97 -1.54
N THR A 140 -17.57 -13.81 -0.27
CA THR A 140 -18.11 -12.75 0.61
C THR A 140 -17.65 -11.38 0.13
N THR A 141 -18.56 -10.39 0.17
CA THR A 141 -18.24 -9.00 -0.13
C THR A 141 -18.32 -8.13 1.14
N LEU A 142 -17.28 -7.32 1.33
CA LEU A 142 -17.22 -6.24 2.31
C LEU A 142 -17.00 -4.92 1.57
N ASP A 143 -18.04 -4.10 1.56
CA ASP A 143 -17.99 -2.74 1.01
C ASP A 143 -17.97 -1.72 2.15
N ILE A 144 -16.89 -0.95 2.20
CA ILE A 144 -16.65 0.11 3.18
C ILE A 144 -16.63 1.45 2.46
N ASN A 145 -17.57 2.31 2.80
CA ASN A 145 -17.62 3.69 2.32
C ASN A 145 -17.17 4.63 3.44
N LYS A 146 -16.40 5.68 3.12
CA LYS A 146 -16.01 6.75 4.07
C LYS A 146 -15.37 6.23 5.35
N ILE A 147 -14.19 5.61 5.21
CA ILE A 147 -13.39 5.17 6.35
C ILE A 147 -12.27 6.15 6.67
N SER A 148 -12.05 6.44 7.96
CA SER A 148 -10.93 7.26 8.43
C SER A 148 -10.15 6.53 9.52
N PHE A 149 -8.83 6.44 9.34
CA PHE A 149 -7.89 6.01 10.37
C PHE A 149 -6.95 7.17 10.71
N GLN A 150 -6.82 7.45 11.99
CA GLN A 150 -5.89 8.46 12.51
C GLN A 150 -5.05 7.85 13.62
N TYR A 151 -3.72 7.94 13.47
CA TYR A 151 -2.75 7.49 14.49
C TYR A 151 -2.93 6.02 14.89
N CYS A 152 -3.39 5.17 13.97
CA CYS A 152 -3.53 3.75 14.23
C CYS A 152 -2.19 3.03 14.02
N GLN A 153 -1.82 2.15 14.95
CA GLN A 153 -0.52 1.48 14.93
C GLN A 153 -0.66 -0.04 15.03
N SER A 154 0.14 -0.72 14.22
CA SER A 154 0.32 -2.16 14.24
C SER A 154 1.77 -2.54 14.52
N ASN A 155 2.03 -3.56 15.33
CA ASN A 155 3.41 -4.02 15.52
C ASN A 155 3.93 -4.87 14.35
N GLN A 156 3.06 -5.44 13.51
CA GLN A 156 3.47 -6.33 12.43
C GLN A 156 2.94 -5.88 11.06
N SER A 157 1.62 -5.84 10.88
CA SER A 157 1.02 -5.60 9.55
C SER A 157 -0.18 -4.67 9.64
N GLY A 158 -0.23 -3.69 8.75
CA GLY A 158 -1.39 -2.81 8.56
C GLY A 158 -1.65 -1.87 9.74
N GLY A 159 -1.13 -0.64 9.70
CA GLY A 159 -1.36 0.31 10.80
C GLY A 159 -2.83 0.69 10.92
N GLY A 160 -3.49 0.93 9.79
CA GLY A 160 -4.94 1.04 9.71
C GLY A 160 -5.60 -0.34 9.55
N ILE A 161 -5.37 -0.99 8.41
CA ILE A 161 -6.01 -2.27 8.05
C ILE A 161 -4.98 -3.36 7.79
N MET A 162 -5.19 -4.53 8.40
CA MET A 162 -4.66 -5.79 7.89
C MET A 162 -5.82 -6.61 7.30
N ALA A 163 -5.69 -7.03 6.04
CA ALA A 163 -6.68 -7.84 5.35
C ALA A 163 -6.10 -9.16 4.83
N ASP A 164 -6.86 -10.24 4.98
CA ASP A 164 -6.65 -11.51 4.31
C ASP A 164 -7.88 -11.83 3.47
N ILE A 165 -7.70 -11.88 2.15
CA ILE A 165 -8.76 -11.96 1.16
C ILE A 165 -8.56 -13.21 0.33
N GLN A 166 -9.47 -14.19 0.44
CA GLN A 166 -9.28 -15.49 -0.21
C GLN A 166 -10.53 -16.00 -0.93
N ILE A 167 -10.37 -16.92 -1.89
CA ILE A 167 -11.45 -17.78 -2.42
C ILE A 167 -12.69 -16.95 -2.86
N GLY A 168 -12.51 -16.04 -3.80
CA GLY A 168 -13.49 -15.09 -4.32
C GLY A 168 -13.87 -13.94 -3.39
N GLY A 169 -13.32 -13.86 -2.17
CA GLY A 169 -13.60 -12.77 -1.24
C GLY A 169 -13.28 -11.39 -1.84
N LYS A 170 -14.07 -10.37 -1.49
CA LYS A 170 -13.94 -9.01 -2.04
C LYS A 170 -13.98 -7.95 -0.94
N LEU A 171 -12.95 -7.11 -0.88
CA LEU A 171 -12.90 -5.90 -0.07
C LEU A 171 -12.91 -4.68 -0.99
N SER A 172 -13.89 -3.79 -0.81
CA SER A 172 -13.92 -2.49 -1.48
C SER A 172 -13.86 -1.37 -0.45
N ILE A 173 -12.94 -0.43 -0.63
CA ILE A 173 -12.82 0.80 0.15
C ILE A 173 -13.04 1.98 -0.79
N SER A 174 -14.01 2.84 -0.49
CA SER A 174 -14.39 3.96 -1.35
C SER A 174 -14.91 5.17 -0.59
N GLY A 175 -15.23 6.24 -1.32
CA GLY A 175 -15.94 7.41 -0.81
C GLY A 175 -15.12 8.27 0.14
N ILE A 176 -14.13 9.00 -0.39
CA ILE A 176 -13.29 9.97 0.35
C ILE A 176 -12.79 9.35 1.68
N SER A 177 -12.03 8.27 1.55
CA SER A 177 -11.45 7.58 2.69
C SER A 177 -10.04 8.11 3.02
N SER A 178 -9.58 7.92 4.26
CA SER A 178 -8.31 8.47 4.72
C SER A 178 -7.55 7.57 5.69
N PHE A 179 -6.23 7.54 5.53
CA PHE A 179 -5.27 6.94 6.44
C PHE A 179 -4.24 8.01 6.79
N LEU A 180 -4.25 8.47 8.04
CA LEU A 180 -3.42 9.56 8.51
C LEU A 180 -2.51 9.06 9.64
N ASN A 181 -1.19 9.24 9.47
CA ASN A 181 -0.19 8.87 10.47
C ASN A 181 -0.34 7.41 10.95
N CYS A 182 -0.72 6.50 10.04
CA CYS A 182 -0.81 5.09 10.37
C CYS A 182 0.59 4.45 10.31
N VAL A 183 0.91 3.61 11.28
CA VAL A 183 2.25 3.04 11.45
C VAL A 183 2.19 1.53 11.57
N SER A 184 3.06 0.82 10.86
CA SER A 184 3.24 -0.62 11.04
C SER A 184 4.65 -1.10 10.73
N GLN A 185 4.94 -2.38 10.94
CA GLN A 185 6.14 -2.96 10.35
C GLN A 185 5.96 -3.14 8.83
N ASN A 186 4.83 -3.66 8.35
CA ASN A 186 4.50 -3.81 6.92
C ASN A 186 3.17 -3.13 6.56
N GLY A 187 3.15 -2.30 5.50
CA GLY A 187 1.95 -1.62 5.05
C GLY A 187 1.46 -0.58 6.06
N GLY A 188 2.08 0.62 6.07
CA GLY A 188 1.85 1.60 7.14
C GLY A 188 0.38 1.96 7.32
N GLY A 189 -0.35 2.16 6.21
CA GLY A 189 -1.82 2.25 6.20
C GLY A 189 -2.48 0.88 6.06
N ILE A 190 -2.21 0.18 4.95
CA ILE A 190 -2.85 -1.11 4.62
C ILE A 190 -1.80 -2.17 4.34
N TYR A 191 -2.00 -3.34 4.95
CA TYR A 191 -1.38 -4.59 4.51
C TYR A 191 -2.47 -5.53 3.99
N SER A 192 -2.26 -6.17 2.85
CA SER A 192 -3.20 -7.19 2.36
C SER A 192 -2.51 -8.40 1.73
N ASN A 193 -2.94 -9.59 2.14
CA ASN A 193 -2.67 -10.84 1.44
C ASN A 193 -3.91 -11.24 0.64
N ILE A 194 -3.75 -11.49 -0.66
CA ILE A 194 -4.87 -11.65 -1.59
C ILE A 194 -4.64 -12.92 -2.39
N ASN A 195 -5.41 -13.97 -2.12
CA ASN A 195 -5.27 -15.27 -2.77
C ASN A 195 -6.59 -15.73 -3.41
N ASP A 196 -6.72 -15.59 -4.73
CA ASP A 196 -7.99 -15.75 -5.44
C ASP A 196 -9.04 -14.76 -4.92
N GLY A 197 -8.62 -13.54 -4.56
CA GLY A 197 -9.45 -12.52 -3.93
C GLY A 197 -9.46 -11.21 -4.72
N THR A 198 -10.29 -10.26 -4.30
CA THR A 198 -10.35 -8.91 -4.88
C THR A 198 -10.18 -7.82 -3.83
N LEU A 199 -9.25 -6.90 -4.07
CA LEU A 199 -9.10 -5.66 -3.31
C LEU A 199 -9.32 -4.45 -4.23
N ASN A 200 -10.31 -3.62 -3.91
CA ASN A 200 -10.54 -2.34 -4.58
C ASN A 200 -10.37 -1.19 -3.59
N ILE A 201 -9.59 -0.19 -3.96
CA ILE A 201 -9.38 1.04 -3.21
C ILE A 201 -9.63 2.20 -4.17
N GLU A 202 -10.60 3.03 -3.85
CA GLU A 202 -10.98 4.19 -4.65
C GLU A 202 -11.13 5.42 -3.75
N ASP A 203 -10.86 6.61 -4.28
CA ASP A 203 -11.06 7.88 -3.57
C ASP A 203 -10.40 7.92 -2.18
N THR A 204 -9.19 7.38 -2.05
CA THR A 204 -8.54 7.19 -0.74
C THR A 204 -7.24 7.97 -0.64
N THR A 205 -7.04 8.65 0.49
CA THR A 205 -5.80 9.38 0.80
C THR A 205 -4.99 8.67 1.88
N PHE A 206 -3.73 8.38 1.59
CA PHE A 206 -2.71 7.94 2.53
C PHE A 206 -1.78 9.12 2.79
N ASP A 207 -1.77 9.64 4.01
CA ASP A 207 -0.99 10.82 4.40
C ASP A 207 -0.12 10.52 5.62
N ARG A 208 1.20 10.66 5.46
CA ARG A 208 2.22 10.38 6.48
C ARG A 208 2.12 8.97 7.07
N CYS A 209 1.66 7.99 6.29
CA CYS A 209 1.72 6.59 6.68
C CYS A 209 3.17 6.10 6.60
N THR A 210 3.59 5.32 7.58
CA THR A 210 4.97 4.82 7.62
C THR A 210 5.05 3.35 7.96
N CYS A 211 5.99 2.66 7.32
CA CYS A 211 6.42 1.34 7.79
C CYS A 211 7.91 1.35 8.14
N SER A 212 8.37 0.36 8.91
CA SER A 212 9.79 0.25 9.30
C SER A 212 10.39 -1.05 8.79
N GLN A 213 11.65 -1.01 8.34
CA GLN A 213 12.39 -2.21 8.00
C GLN A 213 12.32 -3.27 9.14
N PRO A 214 12.19 -4.56 8.81
CA PRO A 214 12.28 -5.13 7.46
C PRO A 214 10.97 -5.14 6.68
N GLY A 215 9.97 -4.30 6.98
CA GLY A 215 8.77 -4.28 6.14
C GLY A 215 8.80 -3.32 4.96
N ASN A 216 7.76 -3.43 4.13
CA ASN A 216 7.59 -2.70 2.88
C ASN A 216 6.29 -1.89 2.87
N GLY A 217 6.15 -0.95 1.93
CA GLY A 217 4.91 -0.23 1.69
C GLY A 217 4.59 0.80 2.78
N GLY A 218 5.20 1.98 2.72
CA GLY A 218 4.93 3.03 3.71
C GLY A 218 3.44 3.42 3.77
N GLY A 219 2.75 3.46 2.64
CA GLY A 219 1.29 3.56 2.56
C GLY A 219 0.62 2.18 2.52
N ILE A 220 0.91 1.39 1.50
CA ILE A 220 0.27 0.09 1.27
C ILE A 220 1.32 -0.98 0.93
N ALA A 221 1.16 -2.18 1.49
CA ALA A 221 1.85 -3.40 1.06
C ALA A 221 0.85 -4.47 0.61
N LEU A 222 0.94 -4.93 -0.64
CA LEU A 222 0.04 -5.93 -1.23
C LEU A 222 0.81 -7.19 -1.66
N TYR A 223 0.21 -8.34 -1.39
CA TYR A 223 0.69 -9.65 -1.84
C TYR A 223 -0.41 -10.29 -2.70
N GLN A 224 -0.27 -10.18 -4.01
CA GLN A 224 -1.25 -10.58 -5.01
C GLN A 224 -0.94 -11.98 -5.56
N GLY A 225 -1.79 -12.96 -5.25
CA GLY A 225 -1.77 -14.28 -5.88
C GLY A 225 -2.14 -14.25 -7.36
N SER A 226 -1.88 -15.34 -8.08
CA SER A 226 -1.99 -15.42 -9.55
C SER A 226 -3.42 -15.23 -10.10
N SER A 227 -4.44 -15.49 -9.30
CA SER A 227 -5.86 -15.33 -9.65
C SER A 227 -6.50 -14.13 -8.95
N SER A 228 -5.70 -13.31 -8.26
CA SER A 228 -6.19 -12.20 -7.45
C SER A 228 -6.30 -10.91 -8.27
N ILE A 229 -7.23 -10.06 -7.87
CA ILE A 229 -7.53 -8.78 -8.51
C ILE A 229 -7.18 -7.65 -7.55
N ILE A 230 -6.42 -6.67 -8.03
CA ILE A 230 -6.17 -5.41 -7.32
C ILE A 230 -6.56 -4.22 -8.19
N SER A 231 -7.26 -3.27 -7.57
CA SER A 231 -7.58 -1.97 -8.18
C SER A 231 -7.32 -0.86 -7.16
N ILE A 232 -6.48 0.11 -7.51
CA ILE A 232 -6.25 1.34 -6.75
C ILE A 232 -6.46 2.51 -7.72
N THR A 233 -7.53 3.27 -7.52
CA THR A 233 -7.90 4.39 -8.40
C THR A 233 -8.17 5.67 -7.63
N ASN A 234 -7.97 6.81 -8.30
CA ASN A 234 -8.25 8.15 -7.77
C ASN A 234 -7.76 8.35 -6.31
N SER A 235 -6.56 7.87 -6.03
CA SER A 235 -6.03 7.77 -4.67
C SER A 235 -4.73 8.54 -4.53
N SER A 236 -4.50 9.07 -3.33
CA SER A 236 -3.37 9.95 -3.04
C SER A 236 -2.42 9.32 -2.03
N PHE A 237 -1.12 9.45 -2.26
CA PHE A 237 -0.04 9.02 -1.37
C PHE A 237 0.84 10.24 -1.09
N ILE A 238 0.84 10.70 0.15
CA ILE A 238 1.44 11.97 0.55
C ILE A 238 2.37 11.69 1.74
N ASP A 239 3.66 11.99 1.58
CA ASP A 239 4.66 11.83 2.63
C ASP A 239 4.71 10.42 3.25
N CYS A 240 4.30 9.38 2.51
CA CYS A 240 4.38 7.99 2.96
C CYS A 240 5.83 7.47 2.89
N LYS A 241 6.29 6.75 3.92
CA LYS A 241 7.70 6.37 4.03
C LYS A 241 7.95 4.96 4.52
N THR A 242 8.99 4.36 3.97
CA THR A 242 9.62 3.19 4.58
C THR A 242 10.87 3.64 5.33
N ILE A 243 10.90 3.41 6.64
CA ILE A 243 11.93 3.92 7.56
C ILE A 243 13.01 2.86 7.77
N SER A 244 14.27 3.28 7.70
CA SER A 244 15.42 2.40 7.91
C SER A 244 15.50 1.90 9.35
N ASN A 245 15.83 0.62 9.53
CA ASN A 245 16.10 0.00 10.82
C ASN A 245 17.52 -0.55 10.81
N SER A 246 18.42 0.05 11.59
CA SER A 246 19.83 -0.36 11.64
C SER A 246 20.04 -1.79 12.16
N SER A 247 19.07 -2.33 12.89
CA SER A 247 19.14 -3.69 13.44
C SER A 247 18.74 -4.77 12.43
N ASP A 248 17.96 -4.42 11.40
CA ASP A 248 17.51 -5.35 10.37
C ASP A 248 17.20 -4.61 9.07
N GLN A 249 18.09 -4.75 8.08
CA GLN A 249 18.07 -3.99 6.82
C GLN A 249 17.61 -4.83 5.63
N ARG A 250 16.89 -5.94 5.85
CA ARG A 250 16.59 -6.95 4.82
C ARG A 250 15.63 -6.53 3.70
N TYR A 251 14.75 -5.56 3.94
CA TYR A 251 13.82 -5.06 2.91
C TYR A 251 13.68 -3.54 3.04
N GLY A 252 12.54 -2.92 2.72
CA GLY A 252 12.35 -1.47 2.89
C GLY A 252 11.84 -0.74 1.66
N TRP A 253 11.11 -1.47 0.82
CA TRP A 253 10.72 -1.09 -0.53
C TRP A 253 9.35 -0.40 -0.54
N GLY A 254 9.08 0.42 -1.56
CA GLY A 254 7.78 1.05 -1.76
C GLY A 254 7.45 2.08 -0.71
N GLY A 255 7.90 3.33 -0.88
CA GLY A 255 7.60 4.40 0.09
C GLY A 255 6.11 4.71 0.13
N GLY A 256 5.46 4.82 -1.03
CA GLY A 256 4.01 4.87 -1.16
C GLY A 256 3.40 3.46 -1.16
N ILE A 257 3.76 2.67 -2.17
CA ILE A 257 3.14 1.39 -2.47
C ILE A 257 4.22 0.32 -2.70
N PHE A 258 4.05 -0.83 -2.06
CA PHE A 258 4.75 -2.06 -2.39
C PHE A 258 3.77 -3.12 -2.88
N ILE A 259 4.11 -3.82 -3.95
CA ILE A 259 3.31 -4.93 -4.49
C ILE A 259 4.24 -6.11 -4.79
N GLN A 260 3.97 -7.26 -4.20
CA GLN A 260 4.45 -8.54 -4.72
C GLN A 260 3.33 -9.17 -5.54
N THR A 261 3.57 -9.53 -6.79
CA THR A 261 2.56 -10.15 -7.65
C THR A 261 3.03 -11.48 -8.23
N SER A 262 2.17 -12.49 -8.13
CA SER A 262 2.31 -13.79 -8.80
C SER A 262 1.58 -13.85 -10.14
N VAL A 263 0.95 -12.75 -10.60
CA VAL A 263 0.36 -12.67 -11.95
C VAL A 263 1.50 -12.52 -12.96
N THR A 264 1.57 -13.42 -13.94
CA THR A 264 2.59 -13.37 -14.99
C THR A 264 2.37 -12.15 -15.90
N ALA A 265 3.44 -11.61 -16.48
CA ALA A 265 3.34 -10.47 -17.39
C ALA A 265 2.38 -10.72 -18.58
N GLU A 266 2.33 -11.95 -19.11
CA GLU A 266 1.39 -12.35 -20.17
C GLU A 266 -0.08 -12.21 -19.76
N ASN A 267 -0.39 -12.46 -18.48
CA ASN A 267 -1.75 -12.41 -17.95
C ASN A 267 -2.08 -11.09 -17.25
N LEU A 268 -1.10 -10.20 -17.05
CA LEU A 268 -1.29 -8.93 -16.35
C LEU A 268 -2.07 -7.96 -17.25
N ASN A 269 -3.30 -7.61 -16.84
CA ASN A 269 -4.18 -6.74 -17.62
C ASN A 269 -5.24 -6.07 -16.73
N GLU A 270 -6.11 -5.25 -17.33
CA GLU A 270 -7.13 -4.47 -16.60
C GLU A 270 -8.10 -5.32 -15.77
N SER A 271 -8.28 -6.61 -16.06
CA SER A 271 -9.16 -7.48 -15.27
C SER A 271 -8.58 -7.86 -13.90
N ASN A 272 -7.27 -7.70 -13.70
CA ASN A 272 -6.60 -8.13 -12.46
C ASN A 272 -5.66 -7.09 -11.84
N PHE A 273 -5.26 -6.05 -12.58
CA PHE A 273 -4.30 -5.07 -12.09
C PHE A 273 -4.62 -3.68 -12.63
N ILE A 274 -5.08 -2.78 -11.77
CA ILE A 274 -5.32 -1.37 -12.10
C ILE A 274 -4.73 -0.50 -10.99
N ILE A 275 -3.83 0.43 -11.33
CA ILE A 275 -3.20 1.38 -10.41
C ILE A 275 -3.23 2.76 -11.06
N ARG A 276 -4.40 3.38 -11.16
CA ARG A 276 -4.63 4.55 -12.04
C ARG A 276 -5.00 5.81 -11.28
N ASP A 277 -4.73 6.94 -11.94
CA ASP A 277 -5.14 8.28 -11.53
C ASP A 277 -4.62 8.61 -10.12
N LEU A 278 -3.38 8.19 -9.86
CA LEU A 278 -2.74 8.39 -8.56
C LEU A 278 -2.17 9.79 -8.42
N ILE A 279 -2.23 10.34 -7.21
CA ILE A 279 -1.45 11.51 -6.82
C ILE A 279 -0.38 11.02 -5.85
N ILE A 280 0.90 11.07 -6.23
CA ILE A 280 2.00 10.65 -5.35
C ILE A 280 2.94 11.82 -5.10
N THR A 281 3.20 12.12 -3.83
CA THR A 281 3.98 13.30 -3.44
C THR A 281 4.86 13.01 -2.22
N ARG A 282 6.17 13.28 -2.33
CA ARG A 282 7.14 13.17 -1.22
C ARG A 282 7.17 11.80 -0.53
N CYS A 283 6.80 10.74 -1.24
CA CYS A 283 7.01 9.38 -0.76
C CYS A 283 8.50 9.03 -0.81
N SER A 284 8.96 8.17 0.09
CA SER A 284 10.37 7.75 0.11
C SER A 284 10.53 6.34 0.66
N ALA A 285 11.28 5.50 -0.06
CA ALA A 285 11.70 4.19 0.41
C ALA A 285 13.13 4.24 0.99
N VAL A 286 13.55 3.15 1.63
CA VAL A 286 14.94 3.02 2.06
C VAL A 286 15.86 3.02 0.85
N ASN A 287 17.04 3.65 0.99
CA ASN A 287 18.03 3.85 -0.09
C ASN A 287 17.51 4.66 -1.30
N SER A 288 16.33 5.26 -1.20
CA SER A 288 15.66 5.96 -2.29
C SER A 288 15.31 5.05 -3.49
N ILE A 289 14.97 3.79 -3.24
CA ILE A 289 14.67 2.80 -4.30
C ILE A 289 13.20 2.36 -4.22
N GLY A 290 12.43 2.73 -5.24
CA GLY A 290 10.98 2.51 -5.27
C GLY A 290 10.24 3.47 -4.35
N ASN A 291 10.57 4.77 -4.44
CA ASN A 291 9.99 5.78 -3.56
C ASN A 291 8.46 5.82 -3.65
N ASN A 292 7.92 5.74 -4.86
CA ASN A 292 6.49 5.82 -5.11
C ASN A 292 5.90 4.41 -5.15
N LEU A 293 6.43 3.57 -6.02
CA LEU A 293 5.97 2.21 -6.27
C LEU A 293 7.16 1.27 -6.41
N HIS A 294 7.09 0.14 -5.72
CA HIS A 294 8.03 -0.97 -5.92
C HIS A 294 7.25 -2.26 -6.19
N ILE A 295 7.57 -2.94 -7.31
CA ILE A 295 6.92 -4.19 -7.71
C ILE A 295 7.93 -5.35 -7.70
N GLN A 296 7.66 -6.35 -6.87
CA GLN A 296 8.32 -7.64 -6.92
C GLN A 296 7.50 -8.58 -7.83
N SER A 297 8.09 -9.02 -8.93
CA SER A 297 7.44 -9.87 -9.93
C SER A 297 8.38 -10.93 -10.50
N ILE A 298 7.83 -11.90 -11.22
CA ILE A 298 8.59 -12.98 -11.88
C ILE A 298 9.68 -12.41 -12.79
N ASP A 299 9.36 -11.35 -13.54
CA ASP A 299 10.30 -10.65 -14.40
C ASP A 299 9.90 -9.17 -14.51
N THR A 300 10.72 -8.30 -13.92
CA THR A 300 10.48 -6.85 -13.90
C THR A 300 10.38 -6.24 -15.30
N TYR A 301 11.18 -6.71 -16.26
CA TYR A 301 11.21 -6.16 -17.62
C TYR A 301 9.86 -6.37 -18.31
N THR A 302 9.39 -7.61 -18.34
CA THR A 302 8.13 -7.95 -19.02
C THR A 302 6.91 -7.45 -18.25
N THR A 303 6.98 -7.38 -16.91
CA THR A 303 5.95 -6.72 -16.10
C THR A 303 5.82 -5.24 -16.46
N GLY A 304 6.93 -4.51 -16.60
CA GLY A 304 6.94 -3.13 -17.04
C GLY A 304 6.30 -2.90 -18.41
N GLU A 305 6.63 -3.77 -19.38
CA GLU A 305 6.01 -3.77 -20.71
C GLU A 305 4.49 -3.96 -20.63
N ALA A 306 4.04 -4.96 -19.86
CA ALA A 306 2.62 -5.25 -19.68
C ALA A 306 1.88 -4.06 -19.06
N ILE A 307 2.46 -3.43 -18.04
CA ILE A 307 1.89 -2.23 -17.40
C ILE A 307 1.73 -1.10 -18.41
N LYS A 308 2.78 -0.77 -19.18
CA LYS A 308 2.68 0.32 -20.17
C LYS A 308 1.72 -0.03 -21.31
N ASN A 309 1.76 -1.26 -21.83
CA ASN A 309 0.92 -1.67 -22.97
C ASN A 309 -0.56 -1.77 -22.60
N GLY A 310 -0.87 -2.20 -21.37
CA GLY A 310 -2.22 -2.20 -20.81
C GLY A 310 -2.65 -0.86 -20.19
N ASN A 311 -1.79 0.16 -20.19
CA ASN A 311 -2.00 1.42 -19.48
C ASN A 311 -2.37 1.21 -18.00
N LEU A 312 -1.78 0.23 -17.32
CA LEU A 312 -2.25 -0.23 -16.01
C LEU A 312 -1.81 0.68 -14.84
N LEU A 313 -0.85 1.59 -15.07
CA LEU A 313 -0.37 2.56 -14.10
C LEU A 313 -0.50 3.99 -14.63
N THR A 314 -1.25 4.87 -13.95
CA THR A 314 -1.24 6.31 -14.30
C THR A 314 -1.11 7.18 -13.07
N VAL A 315 -0.44 8.32 -13.25
CA VAL A 315 -0.16 9.30 -12.19
C VAL A 315 -0.54 10.67 -12.70
N ILE A 316 -1.32 11.41 -11.92
CA ILE A 316 -1.78 12.76 -12.24
C ILE A 316 -0.60 13.72 -12.18
N ASN A 317 -0.44 14.52 -13.23
CA ASN A 317 0.50 15.62 -13.26
C ASN A 317 -0.05 16.78 -12.43
N GLN A 318 0.48 16.94 -11.22
CA GLN A 318 0.05 17.98 -10.28
C GLN A 318 0.29 19.42 -10.79
N SER A 319 1.19 19.60 -11.76
CA SER A 319 1.41 20.92 -12.37
C SER A 319 0.35 21.28 -13.42
N ASN A 320 -0.45 20.30 -13.88
CA ASN A 320 -1.47 20.49 -14.91
C ASN A 320 -2.65 19.48 -14.79
N PRO A 321 -3.37 19.43 -13.65
CA PRO A 321 -4.48 18.50 -13.47
C PRO A 321 -5.66 18.81 -14.41
N PRO A 322 -6.45 17.82 -14.86
CA PRO A 322 -6.40 16.39 -14.49
C PRO A 322 -5.50 15.55 -15.41
N ASN A 323 -4.58 16.16 -16.18
CA ASN A 323 -3.74 15.41 -17.11
C ASN A 323 -2.79 14.48 -16.36
N ILE A 324 -2.50 13.31 -16.93
CA ILE A 324 -1.50 12.38 -16.43
C ILE A 324 -0.08 12.79 -16.84
N ILE A 325 0.93 12.28 -16.15
CA ILE A 325 2.34 12.41 -16.54
C ILE A 325 2.55 11.66 -17.87
N SER A 326 2.72 12.39 -18.97
CA SER A 326 2.78 11.83 -20.32
C SER A 326 4.04 11.01 -20.62
N ASP A 327 5.12 11.27 -19.88
CA ASP A 327 6.43 10.64 -20.06
C ASP A 327 6.80 9.69 -18.91
N LEU A 328 5.82 9.27 -18.09
CA LEU A 328 6.04 8.43 -16.90
C LEU A 328 6.89 7.19 -17.21
N TYR A 329 6.59 6.53 -18.32
CA TYR A 329 7.24 5.29 -18.73
C TYR A 329 8.59 5.50 -19.44
N THR A 330 8.81 6.69 -20.01
CA THR A 330 9.92 6.93 -20.95
C THR A 330 11.00 7.84 -20.37
N SER A 331 10.68 8.58 -19.31
CA SER A 331 11.57 9.54 -18.68
C SER A 331 12.40 8.89 -17.57
N LEU A 332 13.71 9.06 -17.68
CA LEU A 332 14.69 8.62 -16.68
C LEU A 332 14.45 9.26 -15.30
N SER A 333 13.79 10.42 -15.25
CA SER A 333 13.57 11.17 -14.01
C SER A 333 12.79 10.39 -12.95
N TYR A 334 12.03 9.38 -13.38
CA TYR A 334 11.19 8.54 -12.51
C TYR A 334 11.81 7.17 -12.20
N ALA A 335 13.04 6.91 -12.66
CA ALA A 335 13.64 5.57 -12.60
C ALA A 335 13.65 5.01 -11.18
N TYR A 336 14.05 5.80 -10.18
CA TYR A 336 14.11 5.37 -8.77
C TYR A 336 12.78 5.47 -8.03
N ASP A 337 11.76 6.08 -8.63
CA ASP A 337 10.43 6.19 -8.04
C ASP A 337 9.58 4.96 -8.34
N TYR A 338 9.80 4.33 -9.51
CA TYR A 338 9.09 3.14 -9.99
C TYR A 338 10.10 2.03 -10.27
N MET A 339 10.34 1.21 -9.26
CA MET A 339 11.34 0.13 -9.30
C MET A 339 10.68 -1.23 -9.25
N GLY A 340 11.43 -2.27 -9.61
CA GLY A 340 11.04 -3.64 -9.35
C GLY A 340 12.20 -4.55 -8.99
N ILE A 341 11.86 -5.76 -8.56
CA ILE A 341 12.79 -6.87 -8.33
C ILE A 341 12.36 -8.03 -9.22
N ASN A 342 13.32 -8.57 -9.96
CA ASN A 342 13.12 -9.71 -10.83
C ASN A 342 13.40 -11.00 -10.07
N GLU A 343 12.35 -11.70 -9.63
CA GLU A 343 12.48 -12.93 -8.85
C GLU A 343 13.08 -14.09 -9.63
N SER A 344 13.04 -14.07 -10.97
CA SER A 344 13.68 -15.13 -11.78
C SER A 344 15.22 -15.12 -11.69
N LEU A 345 15.82 -13.99 -11.27
CA LEU A 345 17.28 -13.86 -11.14
C LEU A 345 17.82 -14.38 -9.82
N ASP A 346 17.01 -14.39 -8.75
CA ASP A 346 17.36 -14.93 -7.44
C ASP A 346 16.15 -15.59 -6.78
N THR A 347 15.98 -16.87 -7.06
CA THR A 347 14.90 -17.69 -6.50
C THR A 347 15.13 -18.10 -5.05
N SER A 348 16.34 -17.87 -4.51
CA SER A 348 16.72 -18.25 -3.15
C SER A 348 16.42 -17.16 -2.13
N ASN A 349 16.33 -15.91 -2.56
CA ASN A 349 16.07 -14.75 -1.71
C ASN A 349 15.10 -13.75 -2.39
N PRO A 350 13.81 -14.10 -2.52
CA PRO A 350 12.80 -13.21 -3.10
C PRO A 350 12.74 -11.89 -2.33
N GLY A 351 12.76 -10.78 -3.08
CA GLY A 351 12.78 -9.42 -2.53
C GLY A 351 14.17 -8.90 -2.11
N THR A 352 15.24 -9.64 -2.41
CA THR A 352 16.68 -9.40 -2.17
C THR A 352 17.11 -7.98 -1.74
N VAL A 353 18.11 -7.89 -0.83
CA VAL A 353 18.77 -6.61 -0.48
C VAL A 353 19.78 -6.13 -1.51
N ASN A 354 20.14 -6.98 -2.48
CA ASN A 354 21.15 -6.62 -3.45
C ASN A 354 20.58 -5.58 -4.42
N LEU A 355 21.00 -4.33 -4.26
CA LEU A 355 20.50 -3.21 -5.06
C LEU A 355 20.78 -3.36 -6.56
N ASP A 356 21.73 -4.19 -6.97
CA ASP A 356 22.00 -4.48 -8.38
C ASP A 356 20.92 -5.35 -9.04
N LEU A 357 20.06 -5.99 -8.23
CA LEU A 357 18.90 -6.77 -8.70
C LEU A 357 17.59 -5.95 -8.66
N HIS A 358 17.70 -4.65 -8.35
CA HIS A 358 16.58 -3.72 -8.42
C HIS A 358 16.71 -2.89 -9.70
N ASP A 359 15.79 -3.08 -10.63
CA ASP A 359 15.75 -2.33 -11.88
C ASP A 359 14.59 -1.36 -11.91
N SER A 360 14.74 -0.30 -12.71
CA SER A 360 13.62 0.57 -13.03
C SER A 360 12.57 -0.26 -13.75
N LEU A 361 11.31 -0.12 -13.32
CA LEU A 361 10.19 -0.86 -13.89
C LEU A 361 10.01 -0.60 -15.40
N PHE A 362 10.51 0.54 -15.90
CA PHE A 362 10.38 0.94 -17.30
C PHE A 362 11.73 1.15 -18.00
N GLU A 363 12.82 0.55 -17.51
CA GLU A 363 14.17 0.72 -18.08
C GLU A 363 14.20 0.52 -19.60
N GLN A 364 13.46 -0.47 -20.09
CA GLN A 364 13.39 -0.86 -21.49
C GLN A 364 12.66 0.16 -22.38
N LEU A 365 11.87 1.05 -21.78
CA LEU A 365 11.08 2.08 -22.46
C LEU A 365 11.77 3.44 -22.44
N PHE A 366 12.90 3.58 -21.75
CA PHE A 366 13.62 4.84 -21.67
C PHE A 366 14.14 5.29 -23.02
N LEU A 367 13.89 6.55 -23.37
CA LEU A 367 14.37 7.16 -24.62
C LEU A 367 15.87 7.53 -24.55
N SER A 368 16.40 7.66 -23.33
CA SER A 368 17.82 7.90 -23.08
C SER A 368 18.20 7.36 -21.70
N LYS A 369 19.43 6.86 -21.56
CA LYS A 369 20.01 6.53 -20.24
C LYS A 369 20.63 7.73 -19.54
N ILE A 370 20.72 8.86 -20.25
CA ILE A 370 21.38 10.07 -19.77
C ILE A 370 20.45 11.26 -20.05
N PRO A 371 20.03 11.99 -19.01
CA PRO A 371 19.13 13.12 -19.20
C PRO A 371 19.85 14.29 -19.89
N ASN A 372 19.11 15.12 -20.59
CA ASN A 372 19.64 16.33 -21.22
C ASN A 372 18.71 17.52 -20.87
N PRO A 373 19.16 18.52 -20.09
CA PRO A 373 20.49 18.66 -19.47
C PRO A 373 20.76 17.66 -18.34
N ILE A 374 22.03 17.40 -18.06
CA ILE A 374 22.55 16.66 -16.91
C ILE A 374 22.78 17.63 -15.75
N TYR A 375 22.15 17.37 -14.60
CA TYR A 375 22.35 18.11 -13.35
C TYR A 375 23.34 17.39 -12.44
N ILE A 376 24.28 18.15 -11.88
CA ILE A 376 25.38 17.63 -11.06
C ILE A 376 25.51 18.47 -9.81
N ASP A 377 25.56 17.76 -8.67
CA ASP A 377 25.74 18.36 -7.36
C ASP A 377 26.79 17.56 -6.57
N SER A 378 27.93 18.18 -6.25
CA SER A 378 29.02 17.53 -5.52
C SER A 378 28.70 17.21 -4.05
N ILE A 379 27.71 17.90 -3.48
CA ILE A 379 27.34 17.80 -2.07
C ILE A 379 26.27 16.72 -1.88
N ILE A 380 25.18 16.81 -2.64
CA ILE A 380 24.01 15.95 -2.46
C ILE A 380 23.78 14.94 -3.60
N GLY A 381 24.50 15.07 -4.71
CA GLY A 381 24.40 14.17 -5.84
C GLY A 381 24.94 12.77 -5.53
N LYS A 382 24.51 11.80 -6.34
CA LYS A 382 24.93 10.39 -6.24
C LYS A 382 25.31 9.87 -7.62
N ASP A 383 26.49 9.26 -7.73
CA ASP A 383 26.96 8.60 -8.95
C ASP A 383 26.36 7.19 -9.05
N ILE A 384 25.09 7.13 -9.48
CA ILE A 384 24.29 5.91 -9.62
C ILE A 384 23.73 5.77 -11.03
N LYS A 385 23.32 4.55 -11.41
CA LYS A 385 22.93 4.12 -12.78
C LYS A 385 22.16 5.22 -13.54
N TYR A 386 21.14 5.82 -12.92
CA TYR A 386 20.24 6.79 -13.55
C TYR A 386 20.32 8.22 -13.01
N CYS A 387 21.47 8.63 -12.48
CA CYS A 387 21.63 10.01 -12.02
C CYS A 387 21.64 11.03 -13.19
N GLY A 388 21.48 12.31 -12.85
CA GLY A 388 21.58 13.46 -13.75
C GLY A 388 20.28 14.23 -13.94
N GLY A 389 19.14 13.70 -13.46
CA GLY A 389 17.88 14.41 -13.46
C GLY A 389 17.77 15.39 -12.29
N LEU A 390 16.75 16.25 -12.30
CA LEU A 390 16.50 17.19 -11.19
C LEU A 390 16.18 16.46 -9.86
N GLN A 391 15.51 15.30 -9.94
CA GLN A 391 15.16 14.50 -8.76
C GLN A 391 16.35 13.70 -8.21
N THR A 392 17.25 13.28 -9.10
CA THR A 392 18.43 12.47 -8.75
C THR A 392 19.63 13.01 -9.52
N MET A 393 20.32 14.00 -8.94
CA MET A 393 21.51 14.62 -9.55
C MET A 393 22.71 13.69 -9.46
N CYS A 394 23.60 13.72 -10.47
CA CYS A 394 24.88 13.02 -10.37
C CYS A 394 25.80 13.73 -9.39
N LYS A 395 26.76 12.99 -8.81
CA LYS A 395 27.74 13.58 -7.90
C LYS A 395 28.88 14.22 -8.68
N THR A 396 29.32 13.60 -9.78
CA THR A 396 30.46 14.06 -10.56
C THR A 396 30.16 14.18 -12.06
N MET A 397 30.84 15.12 -12.73
CA MET A 397 30.86 15.21 -14.19
C MET A 397 31.49 13.98 -14.80
N GLN A 398 32.61 13.52 -14.23
CA GLN A 398 33.36 12.39 -14.77
C GLN A 398 32.48 11.12 -14.85
N TYR A 399 31.71 10.82 -13.80
CA TYR A 399 30.77 9.70 -13.86
C TYR A 399 29.70 9.93 -14.93
N SER A 400 29.09 11.11 -14.93
CA SER A 400 27.98 11.46 -15.82
C SER A 400 28.30 11.26 -17.30
N ILE A 401 29.48 11.74 -17.74
CA ILE A 401 29.86 11.80 -19.17
C ILE A 401 30.48 10.50 -19.71
N ASN A 402 30.95 9.62 -18.81
CA ASN A 402 31.55 8.33 -19.18
C ASN A 402 30.51 7.20 -19.25
N ARG A 403 29.23 7.48 -19.02
CA ARG A 403 28.15 6.50 -19.15
C ARG A 403 27.82 6.23 -20.61
N ASN A 404 27.38 5.00 -20.86
CA ASN A 404 26.78 4.62 -22.14
C ASN A 404 25.40 5.29 -22.26
N SER A 405 25.23 6.17 -23.25
CA SER A 405 23.99 6.91 -23.51
C SER A 405 22.93 6.07 -24.22
N ILE A 406 23.31 4.94 -24.82
CA ILE A 406 22.44 4.14 -25.68
C ILE A 406 21.35 3.46 -24.81
N PRO A 407 20.05 3.76 -25.04
CA PRO A 407 18.94 3.09 -24.38
C PRO A 407 18.84 1.61 -24.78
N LEU A 408 18.13 0.81 -23.98
CA LEU A 408 17.92 -0.62 -24.30
C LEU A 408 17.15 -0.83 -25.61
N THR A 409 16.35 0.15 -26.04
CA THR A 409 15.68 0.14 -27.36
C THR A 409 16.67 0.13 -28.53
N GLY A 410 17.94 0.46 -28.29
CA GLY A 410 19.00 0.49 -29.31
C GLY A 410 18.94 1.70 -30.25
N THR A 411 17.91 2.55 -30.16
CA THR A 411 17.84 3.81 -30.91
C THR A 411 18.54 4.91 -30.12
N PRO A 412 19.72 5.40 -30.54
CA PRO A 412 20.39 6.47 -29.83
C PRO A 412 19.53 7.74 -29.81
N PRO A 413 19.60 8.57 -28.74
CA PRO A 413 18.89 9.84 -28.68
C PRO A 413 19.21 10.70 -29.89
N SER A 414 18.21 11.40 -30.44
CA SER A 414 18.41 12.35 -31.55
C SER A 414 19.32 13.53 -31.18
N ASP A 415 19.51 13.74 -29.88
CA ASP A 415 20.33 14.80 -29.33
C ASP A 415 21.82 14.49 -29.54
N THR A 416 22.47 15.34 -30.32
CA THR A 416 23.93 15.32 -30.52
C THR A 416 24.67 16.25 -29.56
N ASN A 417 23.94 17.05 -28.77
CA ASN A 417 24.49 18.03 -27.83
C ASN A 417 23.92 17.79 -26.43
N TYR A 418 24.78 17.52 -25.46
CA TYR A 418 24.42 17.42 -24.04
C TYR A 418 24.79 18.69 -23.30
N SER A 419 23.86 19.22 -22.51
CA SER A 419 24.12 20.32 -21.59
C SER A 419 24.38 19.79 -20.18
N ILE A 420 25.44 20.28 -19.53
CA ILE A 420 25.77 19.96 -18.15
C ILE A 420 25.53 21.21 -17.29
N LYS A 421 24.80 21.04 -16.17
CA LYS A 421 24.48 22.08 -15.21
C LYS A 421 25.01 21.69 -13.83
N LEU A 422 25.98 22.46 -13.35
CA LEU A 422 26.53 22.34 -12.00
C LEU A 422 25.67 23.16 -11.04
N THR A 423 25.15 22.53 -9.98
CA THR A 423 24.28 23.18 -8.98
C THR A 423 24.99 23.48 -7.67
N SER A 424 26.19 22.94 -7.47
CA SER A 424 27.05 23.20 -6.31
C SER A 424 28.53 23.34 -6.71
N ASN A 425 29.45 23.31 -5.74
CA ASN A 425 30.87 23.55 -5.99
C ASN A 425 31.50 22.41 -6.82
N THR A 426 32.67 22.67 -7.39
CA THR A 426 33.40 21.74 -8.26
C THR A 426 34.65 21.16 -7.60
N GLU A 427 34.74 21.14 -6.26
CA GLU A 427 35.99 20.77 -5.58
C GLU A 427 36.38 19.30 -5.81
N ILE A 428 35.39 18.44 -6.02
CA ILE A 428 35.61 17.00 -6.28
C ILE A 428 35.77 16.69 -7.77
N GLU A 429 35.66 17.69 -8.64
CA GLU A 429 35.74 17.54 -10.09
C GLU A 429 37.20 17.52 -10.54
N ILE A 430 37.75 16.33 -10.74
CA ILE A 430 39.14 16.11 -11.12
C ILE A 430 39.24 15.24 -12.38
N ASN A 431 40.28 15.45 -13.19
CA ASN A 431 40.61 14.60 -14.34
C ASN A 431 39.46 14.41 -15.36
N ILE A 432 38.65 15.46 -15.59
CA ILE A 432 37.57 15.42 -16.57
C ILE A 432 38.17 15.43 -17.98
N GLN A 433 37.86 14.40 -18.75
CA GLN A 433 38.28 14.27 -20.14
C GLN A 433 37.05 14.26 -21.03
N ILE A 434 36.96 15.25 -21.92
CA ILE A 434 35.92 15.33 -22.95
C ILE A 434 36.59 15.04 -24.29
N THR A 435 36.19 13.95 -24.94
CA THR A 435 36.66 13.54 -26.27
C THR A 435 35.49 13.52 -27.25
N SER A 436 35.78 13.32 -28.54
CA SER A 436 34.75 13.11 -29.55
C SER A 436 33.91 11.85 -29.34
N THR A 437 34.27 10.98 -28.39
CA THR A 437 33.54 9.75 -28.04
C THR A 437 32.83 9.84 -26.69
N THR A 438 32.96 10.96 -25.97
CA THR A 438 32.23 11.21 -24.73
C THR A 438 30.73 11.28 -25.02
N LEU A 439 29.91 10.53 -24.26
CA LEU A 439 28.45 10.42 -24.48
C LEU A 439 28.07 9.97 -25.91
N GLN A 440 28.83 9.03 -26.48
CA GLN A 440 28.65 8.55 -27.85
C GLN A 440 27.20 8.08 -28.12
N CYS A 441 26.42 8.90 -28.80
CA CYS A 441 25.24 8.46 -29.53
C CYS A 441 25.76 7.59 -30.69
N GLY A 442 25.41 6.31 -30.69
CA GLY A 442 25.95 5.31 -31.64
C GLY A 442 25.89 5.72 -33.10
#